data_AF-A0A838L7L8-F1
#
_entry.id   AF-A0A838L7L8-F1
#
_cell.length_a   1.000
_cell.length_b   1.000
_cell.length_c   1.000
_cell.angle_alpha   90.00
_cell.angle_beta   90.00
_cell.angle_gamma   90.00
#
_symmetry.space_group_name_H-M   'P 1'
#
loop_
_entity.id
_entity.type
_entity.pdbx_description
1 polymer ?
#
loop_
_entity_poly.entity_id
_entity_poly.type
_entity_poly.pdbx_seq_one_letter_code
_entity_poly.pdbx_strand_id
1 'polypeptide(L)'
;MVHLTIVDQALDAGALIQRAQTERKLDFELGVIDPFAPATEAFFLDMAEVRSQSYFGFRFQCTVPTGITEELATLLGRGGVINANLLDSSGEHAEHEPPEYLCQLETVRVLYEAGIDVRWQVSWPRVMRDPFFGRELLRTCAAASNLPPPDISEQFRHDVPRDTLTRMQAITTAWGTQFRKSTLTFARGPGFVRIRDRRPSKGGCRFYTLKAQQADILRFCSRLRTRSDIGHFAEGVPDNKVTAFLERMVTDELIARHGNYYLSLPTRRTLGERWSSEVV
;
A
#
# COMPACT_ATOMS: atom_id res chain seq x y z
N MET A 1 12.74 -19.28 12.74
CA MET A 1 12.92 -18.57 11.46
C MET A 1 14.37 -18.73 11.04
N VAL A 2 14.66 -19.00 9.77
CA VAL A 2 16.05 -19.02 9.27
C VAL A 2 16.29 -17.67 8.61
N HIS A 3 17.22 -16.90 9.16
CA HIS A 3 17.67 -15.66 8.51
C HIS A 3 18.51 -16.04 7.29
N LEU A 4 18.03 -15.68 6.10
CA LEU A 4 18.86 -15.61 4.91
C LEU A 4 19.25 -14.15 4.77
N THR A 5 20.48 -13.82 5.13
CA THR A 5 21.03 -12.50 4.83
C THR A 5 21.36 -12.49 3.34
N ILE A 6 20.39 -12.07 2.52
CA ILE A 6 20.57 -11.92 1.08
C ILE A 6 21.15 -10.54 0.84
N VAL A 7 22.47 -10.47 0.94
CA VAL A 7 23.24 -9.37 0.38
C VAL A 7 24.29 -10.08 -0.49
N ASP A 8 24.21 -9.88 -1.81
CA ASP A 8 25.15 -10.35 -2.84
C ASP A 8 25.19 -11.83 -3.28
N GLN A 9 24.32 -12.72 -2.79
CA GLN A 9 24.21 -14.08 -3.36
C GLN A 9 22.99 -14.20 -4.26
N ALA A 10 23.19 -14.76 -5.47
CA ALA A 10 22.11 -15.05 -6.40
C ALA A 10 21.06 -15.92 -5.69
N LEU A 11 19.85 -15.40 -5.60
CA LEU A 11 18.68 -16.09 -5.08
C LEU A 11 18.38 -17.31 -5.96
N ASP A 12 18.72 -18.51 -5.48
CA ASP A 12 18.44 -19.77 -6.18
C ASP A 12 17.27 -20.51 -5.50
N ALA A 13 16.15 -20.62 -6.22
CA ALA A 13 14.97 -21.34 -5.77
C ALA A 13 15.26 -22.83 -5.50
N GLY A 14 16.13 -23.46 -6.30
CA GLY A 14 16.51 -24.87 -6.14
C GLY A 14 17.26 -25.11 -4.83
N ALA A 15 18.23 -24.25 -4.51
CA ALA A 15 18.94 -24.30 -3.24
C ALA A 15 17.99 -24.11 -2.04
N LEU A 16 17.01 -23.23 -2.15
CA LEU A 16 16.02 -22.97 -1.10
C LEU A 16 15.09 -24.16 -0.88
N ILE A 17 14.66 -24.85 -1.95
CA ILE A 17 13.86 -26.07 -1.87
C ILE A 17 14.65 -27.19 -1.18
N GLN A 18 15.91 -27.41 -1.57
CA GLN A 18 16.76 -28.43 -0.96
C GLN A 18 16.96 -28.16 0.54
N ARG A 19 17.16 -26.89 0.90
CA ARG A 19 17.28 -26.46 2.29
C ARG A 19 15.98 -26.66 3.07
N ALA A 20 14.83 -26.32 2.48
CA ALA A 20 13.52 -26.55 3.08
C ALA A 20 13.26 -28.03 3.37
N GLN A 21 13.63 -28.92 2.45
CA GLN A 21 13.52 -30.37 2.62
C GLN A 21 14.44 -30.88 3.74
N THR A 22 15.68 -30.39 3.78
CA THR A 22 16.68 -30.79 4.77
C THR A 22 16.32 -30.31 6.17
N GLU A 23 15.92 -29.04 6.31
CA GLU A 23 15.64 -28.41 7.60
C GLU A 23 14.18 -28.60 8.07
N ARG A 24 13.29 -29.11 7.20
CA ARG A 24 11.84 -29.19 7.42
C ARG A 24 11.22 -27.84 7.81
N LYS A 25 11.70 -26.75 7.19
CA LYS A 25 11.21 -25.38 7.40
C LYS A 25 10.66 -24.81 6.11
N LEU A 26 9.56 -24.07 6.24
CA LEU A 26 8.89 -23.38 5.14
C LEU A 26 8.90 -21.86 5.32
N ASP A 27 9.47 -21.36 6.43
CA ASP A 27 9.49 -19.94 6.79
C ASP A 27 10.90 -19.37 6.64
N PHE A 28 11.03 -18.38 5.75
CA PHE A 28 12.31 -17.79 5.38
C PHE A 28 12.25 -16.26 5.47
N GLU A 29 13.33 -15.66 5.94
CA GLU A 29 13.52 -14.22 5.92
C GLU A 29 14.55 -13.88 4.85
N LEU A 30 14.17 -13.04 3.89
CA LEU A 30 14.94 -12.72 2.69
C LEU A 30 15.80 -11.45 2.82
N GLY A 31 15.76 -10.74 3.95
CA GLY A 31 16.43 -9.44 4.06
C GLY A 31 15.85 -8.38 3.11
N VAL A 32 16.69 -7.45 2.65
CA VAL A 32 16.29 -6.35 1.74
C VAL A 32 16.27 -6.85 0.31
N ILE A 33 15.14 -6.70 -0.38
CA ILE A 33 15.05 -7.02 -1.81
C ILE A 33 15.26 -5.77 -2.66
N ASP A 34 15.99 -5.91 -3.75
CA ASP A 34 16.04 -4.91 -4.81
C ASP A 34 14.89 -5.18 -5.80
N PRO A 35 13.84 -4.34 -5.84
CA PRO A 35 12.71 -4.56 -6.73
C PRO A 35 13.04 -4.34 -8.21
N PHE A 36 14.19 -3.72 -8.52
CA PHE A 36 14.60 -3.42 -9.89
C PHE A 36 15.61 -4.43 -10.43
N ALA A 37 16.14 -5.31 -9.58
CA ALA A 37 17.05 -6.36 -10.00
C ALA A 37 16.29 -7.46 -10.77
N PRO A 38 16.70 -7.81 -12.00
CA PRO A 38 16.10 -8.92 -12.76
C PRO A 38 16.13 -10.26 -12.01
N ALA A 39 17.15 -10.46 -11.16
CA ALA A 39 17.27 -11.65 -10.34
C ALA A 39 16.14 -11.78 -9.31
N THR A 40 15.64 -10.66 -8.76
CA THR A 40 14.49 -10.66 -7.84
C THR A 40 13.23 -11.13 -8.56
N GLU A 41 12.97 -10.61 -9.76
CA GLU A 41 11.81 -11.01 -10.56
C GLU A 41 11.88 -12.50 -10.94
N ALA A 42 13.03 -12.95 -11.46
CA ALA A 42 13.24 -14.35 -11.83
C ALA A 42 13.01 -15.29 -10.64
N PHE A 43 13.59 -14.98 -9.47
CA PHE A 43 13.40 -15.77 -8.26
C PHE A 43 11.93 -15.92 -7.87
N PHE A 44 11.15 -14.83 -7.86
CA PHE A 44 9.75 -14.90 -7.45
C PHE A 44 8.84 -15.53 -8.52
N LEU A 45 9.22 -15.49 -9.80
CA LEU A 45 8.55 -16.27 -10.85
C LEU A 45 8.75 -17.76 -10.60
N ASP A 46 9.98 -18.20 -10.36
CA ASP A 46 10.29 -19.59 -10.05
C ASP A 46 9.57 -20.05 -8.78
N MET A 47 9.58 -19.23 -7.71
CA MET A 47 8.86 -19.55 -6.47
C MET A 47 7.34 -19.61 -6.67
N ALA A 48 6.77 -18.75 -7.53
CA ALA A 48 5.35 -18.82 -7.87
C ALA A 48 5.01 -20.11 -8.64
N GLU A 49 5.87 -20.54 -9.57
CA GLU A 49 5.73 -21.81 -10.28
C GLU A 49 5.83 -23.00 -9.31
N VAL A 50 6.86 -23.04 -8.47
CA VAL A 50 7.08 -24.07 -7.45
C VAL A 50 5.87 -24.16 -6.52
N ARG A 51 5.31 -23.03 -6.06
CA ARG A 51 4.11 -23.01 -5.21
C ARG A 51 2.86 -23.51 -5.93
N SER A 52 2.78 -23.34 -7.25
CA SER A 52 1.65 -23.84 -8.04
C SER A 52 1.70 -25.35 -8.27
N GLN A 53 2.90 -25.93 -8.28
CA GLN A 53 3.14 -27.35 -8.57
C GLN A 53 3.33 -28.20 -7.30
N SER A 54 3.72 -27.58 -6.18
CA SER A 54 4.04 -28.30 -4.94
C SER A 54 2.95 -28.21 -3.89
N TYR A 55 2.90 -29.21 -3.01
CA TYR A 55 2.07 -29.17 -1.79
C TYR A 55 2.70 -28.31 -0.67
N PHE A 56 3.85 -27.69 -0.90
CA PHE A 56 4.58 -26.92 0.10
C PHE A 56 4.19 -25.44 0.04
N GLY A 57 3.74 -24.90 1.17
CA GLY A 57 3.46 -23.47 1.32
C GLY A 57 4.66 -22.71 1.87
N PHE A 58 5.59 -22.30 1.00
CA PHE A 58 6.69 -21.41 1.38
C PHE A 58 6.17 -20.05 1.85
N ARG A 59 6.68 -19.52 2.96
CA ARG A 59 6.31 -18.22 3.52
C ARG A 59 7.57 -17.37 3.66
N PHE A 60 7.55 -16.22 3.00
CA PHE A 60 8.67 -15.29 3.00
C PHE A 60 8.35 -14.01 3.77
N GLN A 61 9.38 -13.48 4.43
CA GLN A 61 9.42 -12.14 4.98
C GLN A 61 10.55 -11.36 4.31
N CYS A 62 10.31 -10.12 3.92
CA CYS A 62 11.33 -9.29 3.29
C CYS A 62 11.24 -7.83 3.74
N THR A 63 12.27 -7.07 3.41
CA THR A 63 12.28 -5.61 3.48
C THR A 63 12.24 -5.06 2.07
N VAL A 64 11.33 -4.12 1.81
CA VAL A 64 11.07 -3.56 0.47
C VAL A 64 11.25 -2.05 0.50
N PRO A 65 11.84 -1.43 -0.54
CA PRO A 65 11.85 0.02 -0.65
C PRO A 65 10.48 0.56 -1.07
N THR A 66 10.30 1.87 -0.96
CA THR A 66 9.14 2.58 -1.55
C THR A 66 9.17 2.52 -3.08
N GLY A 67 8.00 2.60 -3.71
CA GLY A 67 7.88 2.69 -5.17
C GLY A 67 7.75 1.35 -5.90
N ILE A 68 7.42 0.28 -5.17
CA ILE A 68 7.10 -1.04 -5.74
C ILE A 68 5.86 -0.94 -6.65
N THR A 69 5.90 -1.59 -7.81
CA THR A 69 4.78 -1.63 -8.76
C THR A 69 3.70 -2.65 -8.36
N GLU A 70 2.48 -2.51 -8.90
CA GLU A 70 1.39 -3.47 -8.68
C GLU A 70 1.75 -4.86 -9.20
N GLU A 71 2.42 -4.92 -10.35
CA GLU A 71 2.89 -6.15 -10.98
C GLU A 71 3.87 -6.88 -10.07
N LEU A 72 4.87 -6.17 -9.54
CA LEU A 72 5.86 -6.75 -8.65
C LEU A 72 5.25 -7.17 -7.32
N ALA A 73 4.42 -6.34 -6.68
CA ALA A 73 3.76 -6.76 -5.43
C ALA A 73 2.87 -7.99 -5.63
N THR A 74 2.17 -8.09 -6.76
CA THR A 74 1.41 -9.29 -7.13
C THR A 74 2.33 -10.50 -7.28
N LEU A 75 3.49 -10.32 -7.91
CA LEU A 75 4.49 -11.37 -8.06
C LEU A 75 5.05 -11.82 -6.69
N LEU A 76 5.40 -10.89 -5.80
CA LEU A 76 5.84 -11.17 -4.43
C LEU A 76 4.80 -12.00 -3.66
N GLY A 77 3.54 -11.59 -3.71
CA GLY A 77 2.44 -12.32 -3.05
C GLY A 77 2.26 -13.74 -3.62
N ARG A 78 2.37 -13.91 -4.95
CA ARG A 78 2.31 -15.22 -5.61
C ARG A 78 3.50 -16.11 -5.26
N GLY A 79 4.70 -15.53 -5.22
CA GLY A 79 5.93 -16.20 -4.81
C GLY A 79 5.97 -16.55 -3.33
N GLY A 80 5.06 -16.00 -2.52
CA GLY A 80 4.81 -16.42 -1.16
C GLY A 80 5.30 -15.49 -0.07
N VAL A 81 5.58 -14.23 -0.42
CA VAL A 81 5.78 -13.18 0.56
C VAL A 81 4.47 -12.97 1.31
N ILE A 82 4.51 -13.16 2.63
CA ILE A 82 3.35 -12.95 3.52
C ILE A 82 3.51 -11.71 4.39
N ASN A 83 4.75 -11.26 4.59
CA ASN A 83 5.05 -10.09 5.39
C ASN A 83 6.14 -9.25 4.71
N ALA A 84 5.97 -7.93 4.70
CA ALA A 84 6.97 -7.00 4.21
C ALA A 84 7.19 -5.87 5.23
N ASN A 85 8.44 -5.56 5.52
CA ASN A 85 8.85 -4.34 6.20
C ASN A 85 9.17 -3.28 5.14
N LEU A 86 8.52 -2.13 5.20
CA LEU A 86 8.85 -1.00 4.34
C LEU A 86 10.12 -0.33 4.85
N LEU A 87 11.13 -0.19 3.99
CA LEU A 87 12.34 0.55 4.28
C LEU A 87 12.00 2.03 4.48
N ASP A 88 12.54 2.64 5.53
CA ASP A 88 12.39 4.06 5.77
C ASP A 88 13.11 4.85 4.67
N SER A 89 12.40 5.78 4.05
CA SER A 89 12.87 6.57 2.93
C SER A 89 13.48 7.87 3.43
N SER A 90 14.52 7.79 4.27
CA SER A 90 15.08 8.94 5.00
C SER A 90 15.83 9.98 4.14
N GLY A 91 15.44 10.18 2.88
CA GLY A 91 16.02 11.15 1.97
C GLY A 91 15.45 12.56 2.16
N GLU A 92 16.29 13.58 1.97
CA GLU A 92 15.81 14.95 1.78
C GLU A 92 14.99 14.99 0.48
N HIS A 93 13.68 15.26 0.59
CA HIS A 93 12.85 15.47 -0.60
C HIS A 93 12.95 16.91 -1.09
N ALA A 94 13.09 17.06 -2.39
CA ALA A 94 12.93 18.36 -3.05
C ALA A 94 11.48 18.87 -2.89
N GLU A 95 11.30 20.20 -2.91
CA GLU A 95 9.97 20.85 -2.79
C GLU A 95 8.96 20.43 -3.88
N HIS A 96 9.43 19.83 -4.98
CA HIS A 96 8.61 19.39 -6.12
C HIS A 96 8.39 17.88 -6.18
N GLU A 97 8.86 17.14 -5.19
CA GLU A 97 8.61 15.70 -5.11
C GLU A 97 7.31 15.41 -4.36
N PRO A 98 6.63 14.31 -4.69
CA PRO A 98 5.54 13.84 -3.86
C PRO A 98 6.00 13.69 -2.41
N PRO A 99 5.14 14.03 -1.43
CA PRO A 99 5.47 13.80 -0.03
C PRO A 99 5.79 12.34 0.22
N GLU A 100 6.90 12.09 0.90
CA GLU A 100 7.39 10.76 1.29
C GLU A 100 6.29 9.81 1.76
N TYR A 101 5.45 10.29 2.68
CA TYR A 101 4.41 9.50 3.31
C TYR A 101 3.33 9.06 2.32
N LEU A 102 3.10 9.80 1.23
CA LEU A 102 2.19 9.37 0.16
C LEU A 102 2.83 8.29 -0.71
N CYS A 103 4.13 8.35 -0.98
CA CYS A 103 4.88 7.28 -1.66
C CYS A 103 4.89 6.00 -0.83
N GLN A 104 5.10 6.12 0.49
CA GLN A 104 4.99 5.02 1.43
C GLN A 104 3.58 4.44 1.44
N LEU A 105 2.54 5.28 1.49
CA LEU A 105 1.15 4.84 1.45
C LEU A 105 0.76 4.14 0.14
N GLU A 106 1.23 4.63 -1.02
CA GLU A 106 1.07 3.93 -2.30
C GLU A 106 1.67 2.52 -2.20
N THR A 107 2.89 2.40 -1.66
CA THR A 107 3.58 1.12 -1.50
C THR A 107 2.83 0.19 -0.54
N VAL A 108 2.39 0.69 0.61
CA VAL A 108 1.57 -0.05 1.58
C VAL A 108 0.28 -0.54 0.94
N ARG A 109 -0.43 0.32 0.19
CA ARG A 109 -1.65 -0.04 -0.53
C ARG A 109 -1.39 -1.20 -1.49
N VAL A 110 -0.37 -1.07 -2.33
CA VAL A 110 -0.03 -2.03 -3.39
C VAL A 110 0.34 -3.40 -2.80
N LEU A 111 1.18 -3.44 -1.76
CA LEU A 111 1.54 -4.68 -1.07
C LEU A 111 0.33 -5.30 -0.34
N TYR A 112 -0.47 -4.48 0.32
CA TYR A 112 -1.66 -4.93 1.04
C TYR A 112 -2.72 -5.51 0.09
N GLU A 113 -2.91 -4.90 -1.09
CA GLU A 113 -3.77 -5.44 -2.15
C GLU A 113 -3.28 -6.79 -2.70
N ALA A 114 -1.96 -7.01 -2.70
CA ALA A 114 -1.36 -8.30 -3.06
C ALA A 114 -1.52 -9.36 -1.94
N GLY A 115 -2.14 -9.02 -0.81
CA GLY A 115 -2.35 -9.92 0.32
C GLY A 115 -1.14 -10.05 1.24
N ILE A 116 -0.19 -9.11 1.17
CA ILE A 116 1.01 -9.07 2.00
C ILE A 116 0.71 -8.21 3.24
N ASP A 117 0.95 -8.74 4.44
CA ASP A 117 0.87 -7.94 5.66
C ASP A 117 2.08 -6.98 5.71
N VAL A 118 1.83 -5.68 5.84
CA VAL A 118 2.88 -4.65 5.76
C VAL A 118 3.14 -4.06 7.13
N ARG A 119 4.42 -3.97 7.50
CA ARG A 119 4.91 -3.13 8.59
C ARG A 119 5.65 -1.95 7.98
N TRP A 120 5.37 -0.76 8.46
CA TRP A 120 5.97 0.46 7.92
C TRP A 120 6.04 1.52 9.00
N GLN A 121 6.84 2.55 8.78
CA GLN A 121 7.07 3.61 9.75
C GLN A 121 6.90 4.95 9.07
N VAL A 122 6.55 5.96 9.86
CA VAL A 122 6.53 7.36 9.41
C VAL A 122 7.71 8.07 10.05
N SER A 123 8.42 8.90 9.27
CA SER A 123 9.46 9.78 9.80
C SER A 123 8.86 10.90 10.65
N TRP A 124 8.67 10.62 11.94
CA TRP A 124 8.06 11.54 12.89
C TRP A 124 8.85 12.82 13.18
N PRO A 125 10.21 12.83 13.19
CA PRO A 125 10.95 14.08 13.34
C PRO A 125 10.56 15.13 12.29
N ARG A 126 10.22 14.71 11.07
CA ARG A 126 9.76 15.58 9.98
C ARG A 126 8.34 16.11 10.21
N VAL A 127 7.42 15.24 10.64
CA VAL A 127 6.05 15.60 11.05
C VAL A 127 6.02 16.77 12.04
N MET A 128 7.08 16.88 12.82
CA MET A 128 7.17 17.81 13.94
C MET A 128 7.83 19.13 13.60
N ARG A 129 8.77 19.12 12.65
CA ARG A 129 9.36 20.35 12.11
C ARG A 129 8.35 21.11 11.23
N ASP A 130 7.38 20.40 10.67
CA ASP A 130 6.36 20.97 9.80
C ASP A 130 4.93 20.68 10.31
N PRO A 131 4.29 21.63 11.02
CA PRO A 131 2.90 21.50 11.46
C PRO A 131 1.87 21.38 10.33
N PHE A 132 2.20 21.81 9.11
CA PHE A 132 1.37 21.58 7.93
C PHE A 132 1.45 20.11 7.51
N PHE A 133 2.66 19.54 7.44
CA PHE A 133 2.87 18.11 7.19
C PHE A 133 2.10 17.25 8.20
N GLY A 134 2.20 17.54 9.49
CA GLY A 134 1.48 16.76 10.50
C GLY A 134 -0.05 16.80 10.38
N ARG A 135 -0.61 17.94 9.97
CA ARG A 135 -2.06 18.07 9.71
C ARG A 135 -2.49 17.31 8.45
N GLU A 136 -1.72 17.37 7.38
CA GLU A 136 -2.04 16.62 6.17
C GLU A 136 -1.87 15.11 6.38
N LEU A 137 -0.84 14.67 7.10
CA LEU A 137 -0.69 13.28 7.52
C LEU A 137 -1.93 12.82 8.30
N LEU A 138 -2.37 13.59 9.29
CA LEU A 138 -3.59 13.31 10.07
C LEU A 138 -4.84 13.14 9.19
N ARG A 139 -5.04 14.05 8.23
CA ARG A 139 -6.14 13.95 7.26
C ARG A 139 -6.03 12.68 6.43
N THR A 140 -4.82 12.35 5.96
CA THR A 140 -4.57 11.12 5.23
C THR A 140 -4.79 9.87 6.09
N CYS A 141 -4.42 9.88 7.38
CA CYS A 141 -4.65 8.77 8.31
C CYS A 141 -6.14 8.41 8.40
N ALA A 142 -7.00 9.42 8.56
CA ALA A 142 -8.45 9.21 8.63
C ALA A 142 -8.98 8.55 7.34
N ALA A 143 -8.51 9.03 6.18
CA ALA A 143 -8.92 8.51 4.89
C ALA A 143 -8.36 7.10 4.63
N ALA A 144 -7.11 6.82 5.04
CA ALA A 144 -6.38 5.58 4.83
C ALA A 144 -6.59 4.54 5.95
N SER A 145 -7.61 4.70 6.79
CA SER A 145 -7.95 3.78 7.88
C SER A 145 -8.28 2.34 7.42
N ASN A 146 -8.42 2.08 6.11
CA ASN A 146 -8.51 0.74 5.55
C ASN A 146 -7.16 0.05 5.32
N LEU A 147 -6.04 0.77 5.45
CA LEU A 147 -4.67 0.29 5.31
C LEU A 147 -4.02 0.09 6.69
N PRO A 148 -3.03 -0.81 6.80
CA PRO A 148 -2.31 -1.03 8.05
C PRO A 148 -1.74 0.28 8.62
N PRO A 149 -1.92 0.55 9.93
CA PRO A 149 -1.32 1.72 10.56
C PRO A 149 0.21 1.62 10.57
N PRO A 150 0.94 2.75 10.59
CA PRO A 150 2.39 2.73 10.76
C PRO A 150 2.76 2.36 12.19
N ASP A 151 3.89 1.68 12.35
CA ASP A 151 4.50 1.38 13.63
C ASP A 151 5.15 2.63 14.23
N ILE A 152 5.11 2.73 15.57
CA ILE A 152 5.91 3.71 16.29
C ILE A 152 7.26 3.06 16.58
N SER A 153 8.28 3.42 15.80
CA SER A 153 9.63 2.92 16.05
C SER A 153 10.11 3.33 17.44
N GLU A 154 10.56 2.36 18.22
CA GLU A 154 11.13 2.61 19.55
C GLU A 154 12.43 3.42 19.46
N GLN A 155 13.09 3.37 18.31
CA GLN A 155 14.37 4.05 18.07
C GLN A 155 14.25 5.57 18.21
N PHE A 156 13.08 6.16 17.95
CA PHE A 156 12.86 7.60 18.10
C PHE A 156 12.35 8.02 19.50
N ARG A 157 12.17 7.09 20.45
CA ARG A 157 11.65 7.44 21.78
C ARG A 157 12.59 8.33 22.59
N HIS A 158 13.89 8.30 22.31
CA HIS A 158 14.89 9.03 23.09
C HIS A 158 15.15 10.46 22.56
N ASP A 159 15.00 10.68 21.27
CA ASP A 159 15.35 11.97 20.62
C ASP A 159 14.13 12.87 20.37
N VAL A 160 12.94 12.41 20.75
CA VAL A 160 11.68 13.11 20.48
C VAL A 160 11.06 13.60 21.79
N PRO A 161 10.68 14.89 21.90
CA PRO A 161 10.04 15.43 23.09
C PRO A 161 8.82 14.59 23.54
N ARG A 162 8.58 14.48 24.85
CA ARG A 162 7.50 13.62 25.40
C ARG A 162 6.11 13.98 24.87
N ASP A 163 5.80 15.27 24.74
CA ASP A 163 4.51 15.73 24.20
C ASP A 163 4.32 15.29 22.75
N THR A 164 5.41 15.29 21.99
CA THR A 164 5.45 14.82 20.62
C THR A 164 5.17 13.33 20.53
N LEU A 165 5.86 12.52 21.32
CA LEU A 165 5.60 11.06 21.39
C LEU A 165 4.14 10.78 21.75
N THR A 166 3.57 11.55 22.67
CA THR A 166 2.16 11.42 23.07
C THR A 166 1.22 11.72 21.90
N ARG A 167 1.50 12.77 21.11
CA ARG A 167 0.72 13.09 19.90
C ARG A 167 0.86 11.98 18.85
N MET A 168 2.07 11.50 18.59
CA MET A 168 2.32 10.41 17.64
C MET A 168 1.56 9.13 18.03
N GLN A 169 1.62 8.78 19.31
CA GLN A 169 0.87 7.65 19.88
C GLN A 169 -0.64 7.85 19.73
N ALA A 170 -1.16 9.06 19.96
CA ALA A 170 -2.57 9.33 19.76
C ALA A 170 -2.99 9.14 18.29
N ILE A 171 -2.19 9.58 17.32
CA ILE A 171 -2.47 9.44 15.88
C ILE A 171 -2.48 7.99 15.45
N THR A 172 -1.42 7.26 15.77
CA THR A 172 -1.26 5.83 15.43
C THR A 172 -2.28 4.97 16.15
N THR A 173 -2.62 5.29 17.40
CA THR A 173 -3.72 4.62 18.13
C THR A 173 -5.06 4.92 17.49
N ALA A 174 -5.34 6.17 17.10
CA ALA A 174 -6.57 6.53 16.40
C ALA A 174 -6.67 5.77 15.06
N TRP A 175 -5.57 5.67 14.31
CA TRP A 175 -5.51 4.88 13.09
C TRP A 175 -5.75 3.40 13.38
N GLY A 176 -5.02 2.81 14.34
CA GLY A 176 -5.14 1.39 14.69
C GLY A 176 -6.52 1.01 15.24
N THR A 177 -7.18 1.89 15.99
CA THR A 177 -8.56 1.67 16.48
C THR A 177 -9.59 1.75 15.37
N GLN A 178 -9.37 2.59 14.36
CA GLN A 178 -10.22 2.68 13.18
C GLN A 178 -9.90 1.60 12.15
N PHE A 179 -8.68 1.05 12.20
CA PHE A 179 -8.20 0.06 11.26
C PHE A 179 -9.06 -1.19 11.32
N ARG A 180 -9.66 -1.48 10.17
CA ARG A 180 -10.41 -2.71 9.95
C ARG A 180 -10.08 -3.20 8.55
N LYS A 181 -9.58 -4.45 8.49
CA LYS A 181 -9.22 -5.09 7.22
C LYS A 181 -10.40 -5.00 6.24
N SER A 182 -10.11 -4.56 5.02
CA SER A 182 -11.04 -4.60 3.89
C SER A 182 -12.31 -3.74 4.06
N THR A 183 -12.28 -2.65 4.84
CA THR A 183 -13.46 -1.77 4.97
C THR A 183 -13.72 -0.90 3.75
N LEU A 184 -12.67 -0.44 3.06
CA LEU A 184 -12.78 0.33 1.83
C LEU A 184 -12.23 -0.49 0.66
N THR A 185 -13.13 -1.05 -0.14
CA THR A 185 -12.78 -1.99 -1.21
C THR A 185 -13.47 -1.64 -2.50
N PHE A 186 -12.89 -2.03 -3.64
CA PHE A 186 -13.55 -1.90 -4.93
C PHE A 186 -13.52 -3.18 -5.75
N ALA A 187 -14.55 -3.32 -6.58
CA ALA A 187 -14.62 -4.26 -7.69
C ALA A 187 -14.54 -3.47 -9.01
N ARG A 188 -13.81 -4.02 -9.98
CA ARG A 188 -13.65 -3.44 -11.32
C ARG A 188 -14.25 -4.35 -12.38
N GLY A 189 -14.85 -3.74 -13.40
CA GLY A 189 -15.25 -4.41 -14.64
C GLY A 189 -15.07 -3.46 -15.83
N PRO A 190 -15.40 -3.92 -17.06
CA PRO A 190 -15.30 -3.08 -18.25
C PRO A 190 -16.11 -1.78 -18.08
N GLY A 191 -15.43 -0.63 -18.06
CA GLY A 191 -16.06 0.69 -17.98
C GLY A 191 -16.71 1.07 -16.65
N PHE A 192 -16.47 0.33 -15.55
CA PHE A 192 -17.00 0.70 -14.24
C PHE A 192 -16.09 0.31 -13.06
N VAL A 193 -16.25 1.06 -11.96
CA VAL A 193 -15.72 0.73 -10.63
C VAL A 193 -16.85 0.83 -9.62
N ARG A 194 -17.02 -0.22 -8.81
CA ARG A 194 -17.94 -0.23 -7.67
C ARG A 194 -17.13 -0.20 -6.39
N ILE A 195 -17.31 0.82 -5.57
CA ILE A 195 -16.64 0.95 -4.27
C ILE A 195 -17.65 0.63 -3.19
N ARG A 196 -17.23 -0.20 -2.23
CA ARG A 196 -17.94 -0.45 -0.99
C ARG A 196 -17.13 0.12 0.15
N ASP A 197 -17.73 1.07 0.84
CA ASP A 197 -17.16 1.72 2.02
C ASP A 197 -17.92 1.26 3.26
N ARG A 198 -17.22 0.54 4.13
CA ARG A 198 -17.71 0.01 5.41
C ARG A 198 -17.00 0.66 6.59
N ARG A 199 -16.31 1.78 6.38
CA ARG A 199 -15.58 2.47 7.46
C ARG A 199 -16.59 2.95 8.51
N PRO A 200 -16.38 2.66 9.81
CA PRO A 200 -17.31 3.07 10.88
C PRO A 200 -17.58 4.58 10.91
N SER A 201 -16.58 5.39 10.55
CA SER A 201 -16.67 6.86 10.49
C SER A 201 -17.74 7.38 9.54
N LYS A 202 -18.21 6.55 8.59
CA LYS A 202 -19.20 6.95 7.58
C LYS A 202 -20.65 6.63 7.95
N GLY A 203 -20.89 6.07 9.14
CA GLY A 203 -22.24 5.83 9.68
C GLY A 203 -22.99 4.68 9.01
N GLY A 204 -22.30 3.78 8.31
CA GLY A 204 -22.91 2.63 7.64
C GLY A 204 -22.14 2.17 6.40
N CYS A 205 -22.75 1.24 5.64
CA CYS A 205 -22.18 0.77 4.37
C CYS A 205 -22.61 1.70 3.23
N ARG A 206 -21.66 2.37 2.57
CA ARG A 206 -21.90 3.19 1.38
C ARG A 206 -21.45 2.47 0.11
N PHE A 207 -22.15 2.75 -0.97
CA PHE A 207 -21.88 2.19 -2.29
C PHE A 207 -21.71 3.29 -3.32
N TYR A 208 -20.58 3.28 -4.01
CA TYR A 208 -20.30 4.19 -5.11
C TYR A 208 -20.24 3.37 -6.39
N THR A 209 -20.96 3.81 -7.42
CA THR A 209 -20.84 3.23 -8.76
C THR A 209 -20.33 4.30 -9.70
N LEU A 210 -19.06 4.19 -10.06
CA LEU A 210 -18.39 5.05 -11.04
C LEU A 210 -18.46 4.39 -12.40
N LYS A 211 -18.76 5.17 -13.44
CA LYS A 211 -18.89 4.68 -14.83
C LYS A 211 -17.98 5.48 -15.75
N ALA A 212 -17.56 4.84 -16.85
CA ALA A 212 -16.75 5.44 -17.91
C ALA A 212 -15.56 6.24 -17.35
N GLN A 213 -15.40 7.50 -17.77
CA GLN A 213 -14.25 8.32 -17.40
C GLN A 213 -14.04 8.47 -15.88
N GLN A 214 -15.10 8.47 -15.07
CA GLN A 214 -14.95 8.54 -13.60
C GLN A 214 -14.23 7.31 -13.05
N ALA A 215 -14.56 6.13 -13.58
CA ALA A 215 -13.90 4.88 -13.25
C ALA A 215 -12.46 4.87 -13.77
N ASP A 216 -12.20 5.46 -14.95
CA ASP A 216 -10.86 5.58 -15.52
C ASP A 216 -9.97 6.51 -14.69
N ILE A 217 -10.46 7.70 -14.33
CA ILE A 217 -9.73 8.67 -13.51
C ILE A 217 -9.40 8.09 -12.14
N LEU A 218 -10.36 7.46 -11.46
CA LEU A 218 -10.09 6.83 -10.16
C LEU A 218 -9.01 5.75 -10.29
N ARG A 219 -9.09 4.91 -11.33
CA ARG A 219 -8.08 3.87 -11.59
C ARG A 219 -6.73 4.46 -11.92
N PHE A 220 -6.68 5.56 -12.66
CA PHE A 220 -5.43 6.26 -12.95
C PHE A 220 -4.77 6.80 -11.68
N CYS A 221 -5.59 7.24 -10.71
CA CYS A 221 -5.15 7.63 -9.37
C CYS A 221 -4.82 6.46 -8.45
N SER A 222 -4.86 5.19 -8.89
CA SER A 222 -4.34 4.07 -8.08
C SER A 222 -2.87 4.27 -7.72
N ARG A 223 -2.13 4.90 -8.63
CA ARG A 223 -0.77 5.38 -8.38
C ARG A 223 -0.82 6.85 -8.01
N LEU A 224 0.25 7.34 -7.38
CA LEU A 224 0.36 8.75 -7.09
C LEU A 224 0.43 9.55 -8.40
N ARG A 225 -0.46 10.53 -8.54
CA ARG A 225 -0.61 11.35 -9.76
C ARG A 225 -0.72 12.82 -9.42
N THR A 226 -0.13 13.66 -10.27
CA THR A 226 -0.35 15.10 -10.18
C THR A 226 -1.69 15.48 -10.83
N ARG A 227 -2.21 16.66 -10.48
CA ARG A 227 -3.38 17.24 -11.14
C ARG A 227 -3.18 17.41 -12.65
N SER A 228 -1.95 17.71 -13.07
CA SER A 228 -1.58 17.86 -14.48
C SER A 228 -1.68 16.53 -15.22
N ASP A 229 -1.10 15.46 -14.65
CA ASP A 229 -1.15 14.11 -15.24
C ASP A 229 -2.59 13.63 -15.41
N ILE A 230 -3.44 13.90 -14.40
CA ILE A 230 -4.86 13.54 -14.45
C ILE A 230 -5.58 14.33 -15.54
N GLY A 231 -5.27 15.62 -15.69
CA GLY A 231 -5.85 16.47 -16.73
C GLY A 231 -5.49 15.97 -18.14
N HIS A 232 -4.22 15.62 -18.36
CA HIS A 232 -3.77 15.05 -19.62
C HIS A 232 -4.41 13.68 -19.89
N PHE A 233 -4.48 12.80 -18.88
CA PHE A 233 -5.15 11.51 -19.01
C PHE A 233 -6.65 11.63 -19.30
N ALA A 234 -7.31 12.65 -18.75
CA ALA A 234 -8.73 12.92 -18.93
C ALA A 234 -9.02 13.87 -20.12
N GLU A 235 -8.13 13.90 -21.12
CA GLU A 235 -8.32 14.71 -22.33
C GLU A 235 -9.71 14.46 -22.94
N GLY A 236 -10.41 15.55 -23.27
CA GLY A 236 -11.80 15.51 -23.73
C GLY A 236 -12.86 15.66 -22.63
N VAL A 237 -12.48 15.64 -21.34
CA VAL A 237 -13.37 16.02 -20.24
C VAL A 237 -13.11 17.46 -19.78
N PRO A 238 -14.15 18.30 -19.64
CA PRO A 238 -14.00 19.65 -19.10
C PRO A 238 -13.29 19.66 -17.74
N ASP A 239 -12.28 20.52 -17.60
CA ASP A 239 -11.41 20.58 -16.42
C ASP A 239 -12.21 20.77 -15.11
N ASN A 240 -13.23 21.63 -15.15
CA ASN A 240 -14.11 21.85 -14.00
C ASN A 240 -14.84 20.58 -13.53
N LYS A 241 -15.17 19.66 -14.45
CA LYS A 241 -15.79 18.37 -14.11
C LYS A 241 -14.78 17.41 -13.49
N VAL A 242 -13.54 17.39 -13.99
CA VAL A 242 -12.44 16.61 -13.38
C VAL A 242 -12.18 17.10 -11.97
N THR A 243 -12.04 18.42 -11.78
CA THR A 243 -11.86 19.04 -10.46
C THR A 243 -13.03 18.72 -9.52
N ALA A 244 -14.27 18.93 -9.94
CA ALA A 244 -15.43 18.63 -9.11
C ALA A 244 -15.52 17.14 -8.73
N PHE A 245 -15.13 16.24 -9.63
CA PHE A 245 -15.05 14.81 -9.35
C PHE A 245 -13.97 14.51 -8.29
N LEU A 246 -12.75 15.03 -8.45
CA LEU A 246 -11.66 14.83 -7.51
C LEU A 246 -12.00 15.38 -6.12
N GLU A 247 -12.53 16.60 -6.03
CA GLU A 247 -12.95 17.21 -4.75
C GLU A 247 -14.02 16.37 -4.05
N ARG A 248 -14.98 15.83 -4.80
CA ARG A 248 -15.98 14.91 -4.25
C ARG A 248 -15.33 13.65 -3.71
N MET A 249 -14.42 13.02 -4.46
CA MET A 249 -13.73 11.80 -4.02
C MET A 249 -12.82 12.05 -2.80
N VAL A 250 -12.22 13.23 -2.69
CA VAL A 250 -11.45 13.65 -1.50
C VAL A 250 -12.39 13.85 -0.30
N THR A 251 -13.54 14.52 -0.51
CA THR A 251 -14.56 14.72 0.55
C THR A 251 -15.13 13.39 1.04
N ASP A 252 -15.35 12.45 0.13
CA ASP A 252 -15.79 11.09 0.43
C ASP A 252 -14.66 10.22 1.04
N GLU A 253 -13.44 10.76 1.19
CA GLU A 253 -12.24 10.05 1.65
C GLU A 253 -11.92 8.80 0.81
N LEU A 254 -12.22 8.83 -0.48
CA LEU A 254 -11.87 7.79 -1.47
C LEU A 254 -10.53 8.08 -2.14
N ILE A 255 -10.10 9.34 -2.13
CA ILE A 255 -8.81 9.79 -2.61
C ILE A 255 -8.14 10.61 -1.50
N ALA A 256 -6.88 10.32 -1.21
CA ALA A 256 -6.01 11.20 -0.45
C ALA A 256 -5.46 12.30 -1.37
N ARG A 257 -5.40 13.54 -0.87
CA ARG A 257 -4.80 14.68 -1.56
C ARG A 257 -3.74 15.33 -0.68
N HIS A 258 -2.60 15.68 -1.28
CA HIS A 258 -1.63 16.62 -0.71
C HIS A 258 -1.11 17.56 -1.80
N GLY A 259 -1.35 18.86 -1.64
CA GLY A 259 -1.05 19.82 -2.70
C GLY A 259 -1.70 19.40 -4.03
N ASN A 260 -0.87 19.18 -5.05
CA ASN A 260 -1.31 18.75 -6.37
C ASN A 260 -1.32 17.22 -6.58
N TYR A 261 -1.00 16.43 -5.56
CA TYR A 261 -0.93 14.97 -5.66
C TYR A 261 -2.22 14.30 -5.18
N TYR A 262 -2.62 13.25 -5.89
CA TYR A 262 -3.82 12.46 -5.64
C TYR A 262 -3.47 10.96 -5.61
N LEU A 263 -4.03 10.25 -4.63
CA LEU A 263 -3.88 8.79 -4.47
C LEU A 263 -5.22 8.16 -4.08
N SER A 264 -5.68 7.22 -4.87
CA SER A 264 -6.86 6.40 -4.59
C SER A 264 -6.57 5.45 -3.44
N LEU A 265 -7.48 5.41 -2.47
CA LEU A 265 -7.37 4.63 -1.24
C LEU A 265 -8.14 3.29 -1.24
N PRO A 266 -9.24 3.12 -2.01
CA PRO A 266 -9.91 1.84 -2.11
C PRO A 266 -8.96 0.73 -2.54
N THR A 267 -9.06 -0.39 -1.83
CA THR A 267 -8.26 -1.59 -2.13
C THR A 267 -9.01 -2.54 -3.05
N ARG A 268 -8.32 -3.18 -3.98
CA ARG A 268 -8.95 -4.18 -4.86
C ARG A 268 -9.43 -5.39 -4.06
N ARG A 269 -10.67 -5.85 -4.31
CA ARG A 269 -11.11 -7.17 -3.83
C ARG A 269 -10.36 -8.30 -4.54
N THR A 270 -9.83 -9.25 -3.79
CA THR A 270 -9.30 -10.51 -4.33
C THR A 270 -10.43 -11.35 -4.94
N LEU A 271 -10.09 -12.18 -5.94
CA LEU A 271 -11.05 -12.98 -6.74
C LEU A 271 -11.95 -13.91 -5.91
N GLY A 272 -11.57 -14.23 -4.66
CA GLY A 272 -12.38 -15.02 -3.73
C GLY A 272 -13.54 -14.26 -3.09
N GLU A 273 -13.48 -12.92 -3.03
CA GLU A 273 -14.55 -12.07 -2.49
C GLU A 273 -15.53 -11.63 -3.60
N ARG A 274 -15.99 -12.59 -4.42
CA ARG A 274 -17.02 -12.31 -5.43
C ARG A 274 -18.26 -11.77 -4.73
N TRP A 275 -18.78 -10.67 -5.27
CA TRP A 275 -20.14 -10.30 -4.99
C TRP A 275 -20.99 -11.39 -5.65
N SER A 276 -21.71 -12.18 -4.86
CA SER A 276 -23.00 -12.63 -5.35
C SER A 276 -23.70 -11.34 -5.76
N SER A 277 -24.01 -11.23 -7.04
CA SER A 277 -24.96 -10.25 -7.53
C SER A 277 -26.33 -10.63 -6.97
N GLU A 278 -26.51 -10.56 -5.65
CA GLU A 278 -27.83 -10.44 -5.06
C GLU A 278 -28.24 -8.99 -5.28
N VAL A 279 -28.67 -8.77 -6.52
CA VAL A 279 -29.70 -7.79 -6.83
C VAL A 279 -30.95 -8.30 -6.12
N VAL A 280 -31.31 -7.65 -5.02
CA VAL A 280 -32.71 -7.47 -4.64
C VAL A 280 -33.17 -6.17 -5.30
#